data_AF-A0A2T4AQ81-F1
#
_entry.id   AF-A0A2T4AQ81-F1
#
_cell.length_a   1.000
_cell.length_b   1.000
_cell.length_c   1.000
_cell.angle_alpha   90.00
_cell.angle_beta   90.00
_cell.angle_gamma   90.00
#
_symmetry.space_group_name_H-M   'P 1'
#
loop_
_entity.id
_entity.type
_entity.pdbx_description
1 polymer ?
#
loop_
_entity_poly.entity_id
_entity_poly.type
_entity_poly.pdbx_seq_one_letter_code
_entity_poly.pdbx_strand_id
1 'polypeptide(L)'
;MTGAVSPVEGSIKEPQFDTCIIWGPGAEARVAKRLIDLAPAVKHSIWTTTQVVLSEFPANPNLAPAVIALLRSAIAKERECWEQLDALKTVQTFESLLALNMKAIVASMCDLASLPAVGDDDFYPAAELVLPDVYNNFISLRQQHILIKKEANVDGQKELNWFKEQWNPILEKLLPGQLADKMGKYADRMQYLLDNDKRYFPNKPARVEYSVGWLGLWAYLN
;
A
#
# COMPACT_ATOMS: atom_id res chain seq x y z
N MET A 1 -0.02 -32.35 -45.72
CA MET A 1 -0.44 -32.96 -44.45
C MET A 1 0.84 -33.54 -43.86
N THR A 2 1.42 -33.17 -42.73
CA THR A 2 0.95 -32.68 -41.41
C THR A 2 2.02 -31.69 -40.93
N GLY A 3 1.69 -30.47 -40.50
CA GLY A 3 1.27 -30.23 -39.12
C GLY A 3 2.45 -29.77 -38.28
N ALA A 4 2.85 -28.50 -38.44
CA ALA A 4 3.79 -27.84 -37.53
C ALA A 4 3.09 -27.57 -36.19
N VAL A 5 3.68 -28.02 -35.09
CA VAL A 5 3.33 -27.55 -33.75
C VAL A 5 4.61 -27.01 -33.13
N SER A 6 4.74 -25.68 -33.18
CA SER A 6 5.71 -24.93 -32.39
C SER A 6 5.28 -25.00 -30.93
N PRO A 7 6.15 -25.40 -29.98
CA PRO A 7 5.87 -25.15 -28.58
C PRO A 7 6.07 -23.66 -28.35
N VAL A 8 4.97 -22.92 -28.21
CA VAL A 8 4.99 -21.61 -27.55
C VAL A 8 5.26 -21.91 -26.09
N GLU A 9 6.54 -22.00 -25.74
CA GLU A 9 6.98 -21.81 -24.37
C GLU A 9 6.63 -20.37 -23.99
N GLY A 10 5.46 -20.21 -23.38
CA GLY A 10 5.14 -19.04 -22.59
C GLY A 10 6.12 -18.98 -21.43
N SER A 11 7.31 -18.44 -21.69
CA SER A 11 8.25 -18.01 -20.68
C SER A 11 7.55 -16.94 -19.87
N ILE A 12 6.92 -17.35 -18.77
CA ILE A 12 6.63 -16.45 -17.66
C ILE A 12 8.01 -15.98 -17.20
N LYS A 13 8.45 -14.83 -17.71
CA LYS A 13 9.67 -14.18 -17.21
C LYS A 13 9.48 -14.02 -15.71
N GLU A 14 10.28 -14.73 -14.93
CA GLU A 14 10.34 -14.53 -13.49
C GLU A 14 10.56 -13.03 -13.25
N PRO A 15 9.79 -12.38 -12.35
CA PRO A 15 10.10 -11.01 -11.97
C PRO A 15 11.54 -11.02 -11.46
N GLN A 16 12.43 -10.28 -12.14
CA GLN A 16 13.79 -10.09 -11.68
C GLN A 16 13.72 -9.27 -10.40
N PHE A 17 13.67 -9.95 -9.25
CA PHE A 17 14.00 -9.35 -7.98
C PHE A 17 15.51 -9.14 -7.97
N ASP A 18 15.98 -7.99 -7.47
CA ASP A 18 17.40 -7.71 -7.30
C ASP A 18 18.10 -8.95 -6.73
N THR A 19 19.04 -9.49 -7.51
CA THR A 19 19.79 -10.73 -7.23
C THR A 19 20.63 -10.68 -5.94
N CYS A 20 20.60 -9.56 -5.23
CA CYS A 20 21.32 -9.29 -3.98
C CYS A 20 20.49 -9.55 -2.71
N ILE A 21 19.23 -9.99 -2.82
CA ILE A 21 18.43 -10.38 -1.66
C ILE A 21 18.51 -11.90 -1.45
N ILE A 22 19.28 -12.31 -0.43
CA ILE A 22 19.37 -13.72 -0.03
C ILE A 22 17.98 -14.19 0.39
N TRP A 23 17.42 -15.12 -0.38
CA TRP A 23 16.10 -15.72 -0.17
C TRP A 23 16.27 -17.16 0.34
N GLY A 24 15.46 -17.57 1.32
CA GLY A 24 15.35 -18.96 1.75
C GLY A 24 14.37 -19.13 2.92
N PRO A 25 14.02 -20.38 3.27
CA PRO A 25 13.18 -20.68 4.43
C PRO A 25 13.69 -19.98 5.70
N GLY A 26 12.83 -19.19 6.35
CA GLY A 26 13.15 -18.44 7.56
C GLY A 26 13.74 -17.05 7.33
N ALA A 27 13.94 -16.63 6.07
CA ALA A 27 14.42 -15.29 5.73
C ALA A 27 13.28 -14.33 5.33
N GLU A 28 12.03 -14.79 5.30
CA GLU A 28 10.88 -14.12 4.68
C GLU A 28 10.63 -12.74 5.26
N ALA A 29 10.63 -12.63 6.60
CA ALA A 29 10.39 -11.37 7.29
C ALA A 29 11.52 -10.36 7.05
N ARG A 30 12.77 -10.83 7.02
CA ARG A 30 13.95 -9.99 6.75
C ARG A 30 13.95 -9.47 5.32
N VAL A 31 13.61 -10.32 4.36
CA VAL A 31 13.52 -9.95 2.95
C VAL A 31 12.36 -8.97 2.74
N ALA A 32 11.19 -9.23 3.33
CA ALA A 32 10.05 -8.32 3.29
C ALA A 32 10.42 -6.94 3.86
N LYS A 33 11.05 -6.90 5.03
CA LYS A 33 11.55 -5.67 5.65
C LYS A 33 12.49 -4.91 4.73
N ARG A 34 13.49 -5.60 4.16
CA ARG A 34 14.44 -4.99 3.23
C ARG A 34 13.75 -4.41 1.99
N LEU A 35 12.72 -5.07 1.47
CA LEU A 35 11.94 -4.56 0.35
C LEU A 35 11.15 -3.29 0.72
N ILE A 36 10.64 -3.19 1.95
CA ILE A 36 9.99 -1.97 2.49
C ILE A 36 11.03 -0.86 2.73
N ASP A 37 12.25 -1.20 3.14
CA ASP A 37 13.34 -0.24 3.36
C ASP A 37 13.86 0.38 2.07
N LEU A 38 13.80 -0.36 0.96
CA LEU A 38 14.20 0.14 -0.36
C LEU A 38 13.12 1.02 -1.03
N ALA A 39 11.95 1.18 -0.40
CA ALA A 39 10.92 2.09 -0.88
C ALA A 39 11.34 3.56 -0.70
N PRO A 40 10.77 4.50 -1.48
CA PRO A 40 10.93 5.93 -1.22
C PRO A 40 10.55 6.30 0.22
N ALA A 41 11.14 7.39 0.72
CA ALA A 41 10.96 7.83 2.11
C ALA A 41 9.48 8.09 2.47
N VAL A 42 8.72 8.61 1.50
CA VAL A 42 7.27 8.77 1.63
C VAL A 42 6.61 7.44 1.25
N LYS A 43 6.44 6.58 2.26
CA LYS A 43 5.73 5.30 2.14
C LYS A 43 4.57 5.27 3.13
N HIS A 44 3.53 4.52 2.77
CA HIS A 44 2.30 4.42 3.56
C HIS A 44 2.58 3.98 5.00
N SER A 45 1.89 4.59 5.97
CA SER A 45 1.92 4.22 7.38
C SER A 45 1.75 2.72 7.60
N ILE A 46 0.91 2.06 6.81
CA ILE A 46 0.70 0.61 6.89
C ILE A 46 2.00 -0.16 6.65
N TRP A 47 2.88 0.33 5.77
CA TRP A 47 4.19 -0.27 5.53
C TRP A 47 5.15 0.00 6.67
N THR A 48 5.08 1.18 7.29
CA THR A 48 5.84 1.49 8.50
C THR A 48 5.43 0.55 9.65
N THR A 49 4.13 0.41 9.93
CA THR A 49 3.62 -0.53 10.94
C THR A 49 3.98 -1.97 10.61
N THR A 50 3.81 -2.37 9.34
CA THR A 50 4.19 -3.71 8.87
C THR A 50 5.67 -3.98 9.10
N GLN A 51 6.52 -2.98 8.84
CA GLN A 51 7.96 -3.10 9.06
C GLN A 51 8.33 -3.29 10.54
N VAL A 52 7.64 -2.59 11.44
CA VAL A 52 7.81 -2.77 12.90
C VAL A 52 7.46 -4.21 13.29
N VAL A 53 6.28 -4.69 12.89
CA VAL A 53 5.84 -6.06 13.19
C VAL A 53 6.79 -7.09 12.59
N LEU A 54 7.22 -6.94 11.34
CA LEU A 54 8.19 -7.83 10.70
C LEU A 54 9.55 -7.87 11.43
N SER A 55 9.91 -6.82 12.16
CA SER A 55 11.16 -6.77 12.92
C SER A 55 11.13 -7.66 14.18
N GLU A 56 9.94 -8.06 14.62
CA GLU A 56 9.75 -8.93 15.78
C GLU A 56 9.73 -10.42 15.39
N PHE A 57 9.63 -10.73 14.10
CA PHE A 57 9.59 -12.11 13.62
C PHE A 57 10.98 -12.75 13.69
N PRO A 58 11.16 -13.85 14.45
CA PRO A 58 12.41 -14.59 14.42
C PRO A 58 12.63 -15.27 13.06
N ALA A 59 13.88 -15.57 12.73
CA ALA A 59 14.23 -16.27 11.50
C ALA A 59 13.78 -17.75 11.57
N ASN A 60 12.53 -18.01 11.20
CA ASN A 60 11.89 -19.32 11.32
C ASN A 60 10.96 -19.61 10.13
N PRO A 61 11.19 -20.67 9.34
CA PRO A 61 10.36 -21.05 8.19
C PRO A 61 8.88 -21.24 8.52
N ASN A 62 8.55 -21.70 9.74
CA ASN A 62 7.17 -21.95 10.16
C ASN A 62 6.34 -20.66 10.27
N LEU A 63 7.00 -19.50 10.29
CA LEU A 63 6.34 -18.19 10.34
C LEU A 63 6.03 -17.62 8.95
N ALA A 64 6.47 -18.27 7.87
CA ALA A 64 6.18 -17.83 6.51
C ALA A 64 4.67 -17.60 6.24
N PRO A 65 3.72 -18.47 6.70
CA PRO A 65 2.29 -18.18 6.55
C PRO A 65 1.87 -16.87 7.24
N ALA A 66 2.39 -16.58 8.43
CA ALA A 66 2.06 -15.36 9.17
C ALA A 66 2.68 -14.12 8.50
N VAL A 67 3.89 -14.21 7.95
CA VAL A 67 4.50 -13.15 7.14
C VAL A 67 3.67 -12.88 5.88
N ILE A 68 3.25 -13.93 5.15
CA ILE A 68 2.38 -13.80 3.97
C ILE A 68 1.08 -13.10 4.36
N ALA A 69 0.40 -13.56 5.42
CA ALA A 69 -0.86 -12.99 5.86
C ALA A 69 -0.72 -11.50 6.22
N LEU A 70 0.34 -11.12 6.95
CA LEU A 70 0.64 -9.74 7.27
C LEU A 70 0.83 -8.89 5.99
N LEU A 71 1.61 -9.38 5.04
CA LEU A 71 1.82 -8.69 3.76
C LEU A 71 0.51 -8.55 2.97
N ARG A 72 -0.31 -9.60 2.89
CA ARG A 72 -1.62 -9.53 2.20
C ARG A 72 -2.56 -8.52 2.82
N SER A 73 -2.58 -8.44 4.16
CA SER A 73 -3.34 -7.44 4.88
C SER A 73 -2.87 -6.02 4.55
N ALA A 74 -1.55 -5.78 4.57
CA ALA A 74 -0.96 -4.49 4.22
C ALA A 74 -1.25 -4.09 2.76
N ILE A 75 -1.11 -5.03 1.82
CA ILE A 75 -1.41 -4.83 0.39
C ILE A 75 -2.88 -4.44 0.20
N ALA A 76 -3.80 -5.16 0.86
CA ALA A 76 -5.23 -4.88 0.73
C ALA A 76 -5.57 -3.47 1.23
N LYS A 77 -5.03 -3.09 2.40
CA LYS A 77 -5.23 -1.75 2.98
C LYS A 77 -4.65 -0.64 2.09
N GLU A 78 -3.43 -0.80 1.58
CA GLU A 78 -2.86 0.19 0.68
C GLU A 78 -3.69 0.33 -0.61
N ARG A 79 -4.19 -0.78 -1.18
CA ARG A 79 -5.06 -0.73 -2.36
C ARG A 79 -6.36 0.01 -2.08
N GLU A 80 -7.00 -0.26 -0.94
CA GLU A 80 -8.21 0.46 -0.52
C GLU A 80 -7.94 1.97 -0.42
N CYS A 81 -6.83 2.38 0.19
CA CYS A 81 -6.44 3.80 0.25
C CYS A 81 -6.23 4.40 -1.15
N TRP A 82 -5.57 3.69 -2.07
CA TRP A 82 -5.37 4.17 -3.44
C TRP A 82 -6.67 4.23 -4.25
N GLU A 83 -7.59 3.29 -4.08
CA GLU A 83 -8.91 3.30 -4.72
C GLU A 83 -9.71 4.53 -4.28
N GLN A 84 -9.66 4.90 -3.00
CA GLN A 84 -10.28 6.13 -2.50
C GLN A 84 -9.67 7.39 -3.11
N LEU A 85 -8.36 7.40 -3.38
CA LEU A 85 -7.69 8.52 -4.04
C LEU A 85 -7.95 8.56 -5.55
N ASP A 86 -8.11 7.41 -6.22
CA ASP A 86 -8.46 7.37 -7.64
C ASP A 86 -9.84 7.99 -7.91
N ALA A 87 -10.75 7.97 -6.93
CA ALA A 87 -12.00 8.71 -7.01
C ALA A 87 -11.81 10.23 -7.21
N LEU A 88 -10.69 10.81 -6.76
CA LEU A 88 -10.35 12.21 -7.04
C LEU A 88 -9.99 12.46 -8.50
N LYS A 89 -9.30 11.51 -9.13
CA LYS A 89 -8.87 11.61 -10.54
C LYS A 89 -10.07 11.59 -11.49
N THR A 90 -11.18 10.98 -11.07
CA THR A 90 -12.40 10.85 -11.88
C THR A 90 -13.38 12.02 -11.71
N VAL A 91 -13.11 12.97 -10.80
CA VAL A 91 -13.97 14.15 -10.60
C VAL A 91 -13.94 15.06 -11.83
N GLN A 92 -15.08 15.21 -12.48
CA GLN A 92 -15.25 16.08 -13.66
C GLN A 92 -16.11 17.32 -13.38
N THR A 93 -16.90 17.31 -12.32
CA THR A 93 -17.84 18.39 -11.99
C THR A 93 -17.66 18.85 -10.54
N PHE A 94 -18.12 20.06 -10.26
CA PHE A 94 -18.11 20.62 -8.91
C PHE A 94 -19.06 19.86 -7.97
N GLU A 95 -20.21 19.43 -8.48
CA GLU A 95 -21.17 18.63 -7.74
C GLU A 95 -20.59 17.27 -7.33
N SER A 96 -19.84 16.62 -8.25
CA SER A 96 -19.11 15.39 -7.93
C SER A 96 -18.04 15.63 -6.87
N LEU A 97 -17.34 16.77 -6.90
CA LEU A 97 -16.38 17.15 -5.86
C LEU A 97 -17.05 17.31 -4.49
N LEU A 98 -18.21 17.96 -4.43
CA LEU A 98 -18.97 18.17 -3.20
C LEU A 98 -19.54 16.87 -2.62
N ALA A 99 -19.85 15.89 -3.47
CA ALA A 99 -20.32 14.58 -3.07
C ALA A 99 -19.23 13.70 -2.47
N LEU A 100 -17.94 14.05 -2.62
CA LEU A 100 -16.85 13.28 -2.05
C LEU A 100 -16.78 13.40 -0.53
N ASN A 101 -16.44 12.29 0.11
CA ASN A 101 -16.08 12.28 1.52
C ASN A 101 -14.64 12.81 1.72
N MET A 102 -14.49 14.13 1.56
CA MET A 102 -13.19 14.81 1.67
C MET A 102 -12.47 14.54 3.00
N LYS A 103 -13.21 14.29 4.10
CA LYS A 103 -12.61 13.91 5.38
C LYS A 103 -11.91 12.55 5.29
N ALA A 104 -12.57 11.55 4.72
CA ALA A 104 -11.98 10.23 4.53
C ALA A 104 -10.79 10.30 3.57
N ILE A 105 -10.92 11.06 2.47
CA ILE A 105 -9.84 11.24 1.49
C ILE A 105 -8.61 11.86 2.15
N VAL A 106 -8.77 12.96 2.89
CA VAL A 106 -7.66 13.61 3.59
C VAL A 106 -7.03 12.70 4.65
N ALA A 107 -7.83 11.91 5.39
CA ALA A 107 -7.31 10.92 6.33
C ALA A 107 -6.44 9.88 5.61
N SER A 108 -6.94 9.31 4.51
CA SER A 108 -6.19 8.35 3.67
C SER A 108 -4.89 8.95 3.12
N MET A 109 -4.88 10.24 2.76
CA MET A 109 -3.66 10.93 2.34
C MET A 109 -2.63 11.09 3.47
N CYS A 110 -3.08 11.40 4.69
CA CYS A 110 -2.19 11.48 5.85
C CYS A 110 -1.62 10.10 6.16
N ASP A 111 -2.45 9.06 6.13
CA ASP A 111 -2.00 7.67 6.31
C ASP A 111 -0.97 7.28 5.25
N LEU A 112 -1.18 7.64 3.98
CA LEU A 112 -0.24 7.38 2.89
C LEU A 112 1.10 8.12 3.06
N ALA A 113 1.06 9.32 3.62
CA ALA A 113 2.24 10.11 3.90
C ALA A 113 2.92 9.75 5.24
N SER A 114 2.38 8.78 6.00
CA SER A 114 2.79 8.53 7.39
C SER A 114 2.73 9.79 8.27
N LEU A 115 1.75 10.65 8.01
CA LEU A 115 1.50 11.87 8.75
C LEU A 115 0.47 11.63 9.85
N PRO A 116 0.57 12.35 10.99
CA PRO A 116 -0.47 12.38 11.99
C PRO A 116 -1.83 12.76 11.39
N ALA A 117 -2.90 12.42 12.11
CA ALA A 117 -4.24 12.83 11.71
C ALA A 117 -4.36 14.35 11.67
N VAL A 118 -5.14 14.85 10.72
CA VAL A 118 -5.36 16.30 10.56
C VAL A 118 -6.06 16.87 11.80
N GLY A 119 -5.35 17.74 12.52
CA GLY A 119 -5.81 18.33 13.79
C GLY A 119 -4.95 17.97 14.99
N ASP A 120 -4.01 17.03 14.83
CA ASP A 120 -2.94 16.79 15.78
C ASP A 120 -1.94 17.96 15.76
N ASP A 121 -1.40 18.33 16.91
CA ASP A 121 -0.43 19.43 17.04
C ASP A 121 0.86 19.11 16.27
N ASP A 122 1.19 17.82 16.16
CA ASP A 122 2.35 17.31 15.45
C ASP A 122 2.15 17.27 13.91
N PHE A 123 0.94 17.53 13.41
CA PHE A 123 0.67 17.45 11.96
C PHE A 123 1.53 18.44 11.16
N TYR A 124 1.55 19.71 11.56
CA TYR A 124 2.26 20.75 10.81
C TYR A 124 3.78 20.51 10.72
N PRO A 125 4.50 20.27 11.84
CA PRO A 125 5.93 19.98 11.76
C PRO A 125 6.22 18.66 11.02
N ALA A 126 5.37 17.63 11.14
CA ALA A 126 5.55 16.38 10.40
C ALA A 126 5.33 16.57 8.89
N ALA A 127 4.29 17.31 8.49
CA ALA A 127 3.99 17.56 7.08
C ALA A 127 5.08 18.39 6.40
N GLU A 128 5.60 19.41 7.08
CA GLU A 128 6.74 20.21 6.60
C GLU A 128 8.00 19.34 6.41
N LEU A 129 8.25 18.39 7.31
CA LEU A 129 9.42 17.52 7.22
C LEU A 129 9.30 16.45 6.12
N VAL A 130 8.14 15.79 6.01
CA VAL A 130 7.95 14.64 5.12
C VAL A 130 7.60 15.06 3.69
N LEU A 131 6.90 16.18 3.53
CA LEU A 131 6.42 16.70 2.24
C LEU A 131 6.69 18.21 2.07
N PRO A 132 7.94 18.69 2.22
CA PRO A 132 8.27 20.13 2.25
C PRO A 132 7.82 20.90 1.01
N ASP A 133 7.79 20.27 -0.16
CA ASP A 133 7.43 20.93 -1.41
C ASP A 133 5.91 21.08 -1.60
N VAL A 134 5.10 20.27 -0.90
CA VAL A 134 3.65 20.16 -1.15
C VAL A 134 2.82 20.30 0.13
N TYR A 135 3.43 20.52 1.31
CA TYR A 135 2.70 20.67 2.57
C TYR A 135 1.76 21.89 2.54
N ASN A 136 2.14 22.98 1.85
CA ASN A 136 1.28 24.14 1.66
C ASN A 136 0.01 23.79 0.87
N ASN A 137 0.11 22.94 -0.15
CA ASN A 137 -1.04 22.46 -0.89
C ASN A 137 -2.00 21.64 0.00
N PHE A 138 -1.45 20.81 0.90
CA PHE A 138 -2.21 20.08 1.92
C PHE A 138 -3.01 21.03 2.83
N ILE A 139 -2.35 22.08 3.32
CA ILE A 139 -2.97 23.11 4.18
C ILE A 139 -4.06 23.86 3.41
N SER A 140 -3.77 24.26 2.16
CA SER A 140 -4.70 25.01 1.33
C SER A 140 -5.95 24.20 1.01
N LEU A 141 -5.82 22.93 0.58
CA LEU A 141 -6.96 22.03 0.33
C LEU A 141 -7.87 21.92 1.56
N ARG A 142 -7.26 21.82 2.74
CA ARG A 142 -7.97 21.72 4.02
C ARG A 142 -8.79 22.97 4.33
N GLN A 143 -8.21 24.16 4.17
CA GLN A 143 -8.89 25.43 4.44
C GLN A 143 -10.06 25.63 3.48
N GLN A 144 -9.86 25.29 2.22
CA GLN A 144 -10.86 25.47 1.16
C GLN A 144 -12.07 24.53 1.30
N HIS A 145 -11.89 23.27 1.72
CA HIS A 145 -13.03 22.38 1.99
C HIS A 145 -14.01 22.93 3.05
N ILE A 146 -13.50 23.69 4.03
CA ILE A 146 -14.32 24.33 5.08
C ILE A 146 -15.05 25.56 4.54
N LEU A 147 -14.44 26.29 3.61
CA LEU A 147 -14.98 27.52 3.03
C LEU A 147 -16.04 27.25 1.96
N ILE A 148 -15.79 26.30 1.04
CA ILE A 148 -16.74 25.91 -0.02
C ILE A 148 -18.10 25.46 0.55
N LYS A 149 -18.11 24.79 1.71
CA LYS A 149 -19.34 24.36 2.38
C LYS A 149 -20.20 25.52 2.92
N LYS A 150 -19.64 26.72 3.05
CA LYS A 150 -20.29 27.88 3.67
C LYS A 150 -20.76 28.93 2.66
N GLU A 151 -20.25 28.90 1.43
CA GLU A 151 -20.54 29.91 0.42
C GLU A 151 -21.61 29.45 -0.58
N ALA A 152 -22.66 30.25 -0.74
CA ALA A 152 -23.82 29.91 -1.58
C ALA A 152 -23.64 30.33 -3.06
N ASN A 153 -22.58 31.06 -3.41
CA ASN A 153 -22.41 31.64 -4.74
C ASN A 153 -20.96 31.51 -5.22
N VAL A 154 -20.58 30.26 -5.51
CA VAL A 154 -19.22 29.87 -5.85
C VAL A 154 -19.16 29.49 -7.33
N ASP A 155 -18.14 29.96 -8.04
CA ASP A 155 -17.85 29.49 -9.40
C ASP A 155 -17.28 28.07 -9.32
N GLY A 156 -18.16 27.07 -9.47
CA GLY A 156 -17.80 25.67 -9.29
C GLY A 156 -16.70 25.17 -10.23
N GLN A 157 -16.58 25.72 -11.44
CA GLN A 157 -15.53 25.29 -12.38
C GLN A 157 -14.17 25.85 -11.96
N LYS A 158 -14.13 27.10 -11.50
CA LYS A 158 -12.91 27.71 -10.97
C LYS A 158 -12.42 26.95 -9.73
N GLU A 159 -13.33 26.61 -8.82
CA GLU A 159 -12.97 25.83 -7.62
C GLU A 159 -12.53 24.41 -7.94
N LEU A 160 -13.16 23.75 -8.90
CA LEU A 160 -12.73 22.42 -9.34
C LEU A 160 -11.31 22.47 -9.92
N ASN A 161 -11.00 23.47 -10.73
CA ASN A 161 -9.66 23.63 -11.31
C ASN A 161 -8.63 23.94 -10.23
N TRP A 162 -8.94 24.88 -9.33
CA TRP A 162 -8.09 25.21 -8.20
C TRP A 162 -7.82 23.97 -7.33
N PHE A 163 -8.86 23.19 -7.03
CA PHE A 163 -8.72 21.93 -6.29
C PHE A 163 -7.73 21.00 -6.97
N LYS A 164 -7.86 20.80 -8.29
CA LYS A 164 -6.95 19.99 -9.14
C LYS A 164 -5.51 20.46 -9.10
N GLU A 165 -5.28 21.76 -9.17
CA GLU A 165 -3.94 22.34 -9.08
C GLU A 165 -3.29 22.07 -7.72
N GLN A 166 -4.07 22.04 -6.64
CA GLN A 166 -3.52 21.74 -5.33
C GLN A 166 -3.29 20.24 -5.11
N TRP A 167 -4.20 19.36 -5.58
CA TRP A 167 -4.10 17.93 -5.26
C TRP A 167 -3.15 17.13 -6.16
N ASN A 168 -3.02 17.48 -7.45
CA ASN A 168 -2.15 16.74 -8.38
C ASN A 168 -0.70 16.63 -7.87
N PRO A 169 -0.05 17.71 -7.40
CA PRO A 169 1.31 17.65 -6.86
C PRO A 169 1.45 16.70 -5.66
N ILE A 170 0.42 16.64 -4.82
CA ILE A 170 0.42 15.74 -3.66
C ILE A 170 0.38 14.28 -4.12
N LEU A 171 -0.51 13.93 -5.06
CA LEU A 171 -0.55 12.57 -5.59
C LEU A 171 0.75 12.19 -6.29
N GLU A 172 1.35 13.09 -7.08
CA GLU A 172 2.65 12.85 -7.72
C GLU A 172 3.74 12.52 -6.70
N LYS A 173 3.72 13.16 -5.51
CA LYS A 173 4.67 12.86 -4.43
C LYS A 173 4.37 11.56 -3.70
N LEU A 174 3.11 11.15 -3.58
CA LEU A 174 2.71 9.91 -2.91
C LEU A 174 2.88 8.66 -3.81
N LEU A 175 2.71 8.81 -5.13
CA LEU A 175 2.73 7.69 -6.09
C LEU A 175 3.99 6.80 -6.02
N PRO A 176 5.22 7.33 -5.88
CA PRO A 176 6.41 6.51 -5.73
C PRO A 176 6.37 5.58 -4.50
N GLY A 177 5.59 5.93 -3.47
CA GLY A 177 5.42 5.16 -2.24
C GLY A 177 4.52 3.93 -2.37
N GLN A 178 3.89 3.70 -3.53
CA GLN A 178 3.00 2.56 -3.75
C GLN A 178 3.79 1.23 -3.82
N LEU A 179 3.59 0.35 -2.84
CA LEU A 179 4.31 -0.92 -2.76
C LEU A 179 3.45 -2.16 -3.04
N ALA A 180 2.13 -2.02 -3.07
CA ALA A 180 1.14 -3.09 -3.10
C ALA A 180 1.44 -4.12 -4.19
N ASP A 181 1.78 -3.67 -5.40
CA ASP A 181 2.02 -4.56 -6.52
C ASP A 181 3.37 -5.28 -6.42
N LYS A 182 4.42 -4.59 -5.96
CA LYS A 182 5.75 -5.20 -5.74
C LYS A 182 5.69 -6.21 -4.61
N MET A 183 5.03 -5.86 -3.51
CA MET A 183 4.80 -6.72 -2.36
C MET A 183 3.84 -7.87 -2.68
N GLY A 184 2.85 -7.64 -3.54
CA GLY A 184 1.95 -8.67 -4.06
C GLY A 184 2.71 -9.78 -4.77
N LYS A 185 3.55 -9.42 -5.76
CA LYS A 185 4.41 -10.38 -6.47
C LYS A 185 5.33 -11.15 -5.51
N TYR A 186 5.86 -10.46 -4.50
CA TYR A 186 6.71 -11.08 -3.49
C TYR A 186 5.93 -12.08 -2.62
N ALA A 187 4.75 -11.71 -2.13
CA ALA A 187 3.87 -12.57 -1.35
C ALA A 187 3.38 -13.78 -2.16
N ASP A 188 3.08 -13.60 -3.46
CA ASP A 188 2.72 -14.69 -4.38
C ASP A 188 3.87 -15.69 -4.50
N ARG A 189 5.10 -15.20 -4.69
CA ARG A 189 6.28 -16.06 -4.79
C ARG A 189 6.57 -16.79 -3.48
N MET A 190 6.41 -16.12 -2.34
CA MET A 190 6.58 -16.75 -1.04
C MET A 190 5.55 -17.86 -0.80
N GLN A 191 4.28 -17.63 -1.16
CA GLN A 191 3.22 -18.64 -1.09
C GLN A 191 3.54 -19.84 -1.99
N TYR A 192 3.97 -19.59 -3.22
CA TYR A 192 4.40 -20.66 -4.13
C TYR A 192 5.51 -21.52 -3.52
N LEU A 193 6.52 -20.91 -2.90
CA LEU A 193 7.60 -21.66 -2.26
C LEU A 193 7.12 -22.43 -1.03
N LEU A 194 6.27 -21.84 -0.20
CA LEU A 194 5.66 -22.50 0.96
C LEU A 194 4.88 -23.78 0.56
N ASP A 195 4.20 -23.72 -0.59
CA ASP A 195 3.36 -24.82 -1.09
C ASP A 195 4.16 -25.93 -1.77
N ASN A 196 5.34 -25.60 -2.33
CA ASN A 196 6.09 -26.52 -3.21
C ASN A 196 7.48 -26.91 -2.70
N ASP A 197 8.06 -26.20 -1.73
CA ASP A 197 9.39 -26.47 -1.18
C ASP A 197 9.31 -27.25 0.15
N LYS A 198 9.83 -28.48 0.12
CA LYS A 198 9.86 -29.40 1.27
C LYS A 198 10.62 -28.83 2.48
N ARG A 199 11.48 -27.84 2.30
CA ARG A 199 12.24 -27.22 3.40
C ARG A 199 11.37 -26.40 4.34
N TYR A 200 10.18 -25.93 3.93
CA TYR A 200 9.24 -25.27 4.82
C TYR A 200 8.48 -26.26 5.72
N PHE A 201 8.36 -27.52 5.28
CA PHE A 201 7.70 -28.58 6.03
C PHE A 201 8.42 -29.92 5.81
N PRO A 202 9.56 -30.14 6.49
CA PRO A 202 10.35 -31.36 6.29
C PRO A 202 9.58 -32.65 6.61
N ASN A 203 8.49 -32.55 7.38
CA ASN A 203 7.67 -33.67 7.84
C ASN A 203 6.23 -33.66 7.30
N LYS A 204 5.89 -32.95 6.22
CA LYS A 204 4.53 -33.04 5.64
C LYS A 204 4.30 -34.45 5.04
N PRO A 205 3.41 -35.30 5.58
CA PRO A 205 2.80 -36.34 4.76
C PRO A 205 2.02 -35.66 3.62
N ALA A 206 1.92 -36.32 2.46
CA ALA A 206 1.25 -35.78 1.30
C ALA A 206 -0.18 -35.28 1.65
N ARG A 207 -0.43 -33.99 1.37
CA ARG A 207 -1.71 -33.26 1.45
C ARG A 207 -2.63 -33.61 2.63
N VAL A 208 -2.67 -32.72 3.61
CA VAL A 208 -3.88 -32.48 4.40
C VAL A 208 -4.20 -30.99 4.27
N GLU A 209 -5.37 -30.70 3.69
CA GLU A 209 -5.96 -29.37 3.68
C GLU A 209 -6.29 -28.97 5.12
N TYR A 210 -5.60 -27.97 5.65
CA TYR A 210 -6.00 -27.34 6.91
C TYR A 210 -6.74 -26.04 6.58
N SER A 211 -8.06 -26.12 6.67
CA SER A 211 -8.85 -24.97 7.12
C SER A 211 -8.60 -24.76 8.63
N VAL A 212 -8.89 -23.54 9.12
CA VAL A 212 -8.76 -23.03 10.51
C VAL A 212 -7.47 -22.20 10.72
N GLY A 213 -7.51 -20.93 11.14
CA GLY A 213 -8.61 -20.11 11.62
C GLY A 213 -8.24 -18.61 11.61
N TRP A 214 -9.09 -17.81 10.98
CA TRP A 214 -8.94 -16.36 10.76
C TRP A 214 -9.22 -15.49 12.00
N LEU A 215 -9.73 -16.07 13.10
CA LEU A 215 -10.25 -15.31 14.23
C LEU A 215 -9.19 -14.88 15.26
N GLY A 216 -7.99 -15.47 15.26
CA GLY A 216 -6.94 -15.13 16.22
C GLY A 216 -6.15 -13.86 15.89
N LEU A 217 -5.98 -13.55 14.59
CA LEU A 217 -5.15 -12.43 14.15
C LEU A 217 -5.90 -11.08 14.14
N TRP A 218 -7.23 -11.12 14.01
CA TRP A 218 -8.06 -9.90 14.03
C TRP A 218 -8.12 -9.25 15.42
N ALA A 219 -7.98 -10.04 16.50
CA ALA A 219 -7.94 -9.55 17.88
C ALA A 219 -6.57 -9.02 18.32
N TYR A 220 -5.52 -9.19 17.50
CA TYR A 220 -4.17 -8.68 17.78
C TYR A 220 -3.85 -7.42 16.95
N LEU A 221 -4.64 -7.14 15.92
CA LEU A 221 -4.41 -6.05 14.96
C LEU A 221 -5.49 -4.96 14.98
N ASN A 222 -6.47 -5.06 15.88
CA ASN A 222 -7.44 -4.01 16.25
C ASN A 222 -7.43 -3.81 17.76
#